data_AF-A0A5J4Q1Z9-F1
#
_entry.id   AF-A0A5J4Q1Z9-F1
#
_cell.length_a   1.000
_cell.length_b   1.000
_cell.length_c   1.000
_cell.angle_alpha   90.00
_cell.angle_beta   90.00
_cell.angle_gamma   90.00
#
_symmetry.space_group_name_H-M   'P 1'
#
loop_
_entity.id
_entity.type
_entity.pdbx_description
1 polymer ?
#
loop_
_entity_poly.entity_id
_entity_poly.type
_entity_poly.pdbx_seq_one_letter_code
_entity_poly.pdbx_strand_id
1 'polypeptide(L)'
;SSPFNTLITAEEIEKRRPHNLLSLLATIGGVVVSGDKVSIRNNGEPLILVDDVQVENDYLSMFEIDDLDEIEIVKDGAQSVIFGSRGANGVIMITTKQGFDQALRKMERFNIKPIMPFGYQSPKEFYSPVYETPEEMSNNVPDLRTTIYWNPNVKIVDGKATTNFYTADDSTTYSVIIEGITDDGKLIYAKETIARTK
;
A
#
# COMPACT_ATOMS: atom_id res chain seq x y z
N SER A 1 19.59 -5.07 8.74
CA SER A 1 19.32 -5.48 7.35
C SER A 1 19.75 -6.93 7.18
N SER A 2 18.87 -7.79 6.64
CA SER A 2 19.30 -9.12 6.18
C SER A 2 20.34 -8.93 5.07
N PRO A 3 21.45 -9.68 5.03
CA PRO A 3 22.47 -9.54 3.98
C PRO A 3 21.96 -9.88 2.58
N PHE A 4 20.73 -10.40 2.46
CA PHE A 4 20.14 -10.85 1.21
C PHE A 4 19.12 -9.88 0.61
N ASN A 5 18.47 -9.05 1.43
CA ASN A 5 17.50 -8.07 0.96
C ASN A 5 18.18 -6.72 0.72
N THR A 6 17.63 -5.94 -0.20
CA THR A 6 18.16 -4.61 -0.53
C THR A 6 17.02 -3.61 -0.44
N LEU A 7 17.15 -2.62 0.44
CA LEU A 7 16.29 -1.45 0.48
C LEU A 7 17.08 -0.27 -0.10
N ILE A 8 16.47 0.49 -0.99
CA ILE A 8 17.02 1.72 -1.55
C ILE A 8 15.97 2.81 -1.34
N THR A 9 16.29 3.80 -0.53
CA THR A 9 15.41 4.95 -0.25
C THR A 9 15.54 6.03 -1.32
N ALA A 10 14.59 6.96 -1.39
CA ALA A 10 14.66 8.14 -2.27
C ALA A 10 15.99 8.89 -2.14
N GLU A 11 16.48 9.08 -0.91
CA GLU A 11 17.77 9.73 -0.66
C GLU A 11 18.94 8.96 -1.31
N GLU A 12 18.93 7.63 -1.25
CA GLU A 12 19.94 6.81 -1.92
C GLU A 12 19.80 6.86 -3.45
N ILE A 13 18.58 6.86 -3.97
CA ILE A 13 18.30 6.99 -5.41
C ILE A 13 18.90 8.30 -5.94
N GLU A 14 18.60 9.41 -5.25
CA GLU A 14 19.12 10.75 -5.60
C GLU A 14 20.65 10.79 -5.55
N LYS A 15 21.28 10.16 -4.55
CA LYS A 15 22.75 10.09 -4.46
C LYS A 15 23.37 9.27 -5.59
N ARG A 16 22.73 8.17 -5.99
CA ARG A 16 23.23 7.28 -7.05
C ARG A 16 23.06 7.87 -8.45
N ARG A 17 22.10 8.79 -8.63
CA ARG A 17 21.78 9.46 -9.91
C ARG A 17 21.64 8.47 -11.09
N PRO A 18 20.82 7.42 -10.94
CA PRO A 18 20.56 6.49 -12.04
C PRO A 18 19.86 7.23 -13.20
N HIS A 19 20.07 6.75 -14.42
CA HIS A 19 19.44 7.35 -15.60
C HIS A 19 17.95 6.97 -15.70
N ASN A 20 17.61 5.75 -15.28
CA ASN A 20 16.26 5.20 -15.23
C ASN A 20 16.19 4.05 -14.22
N LEU A 21 14.97 3.55 -13.95
CA LEU A 21 14.73 2.46 -12.99
C LEU A 21 15.54 1.20 -13.32
N LEU A 22 15.58 0.79 -14.58
CA LEU A 22 16.33 -0.40 -15.00
C LEU A 22 17.85 -0.26 -14.72
N SER A 23 18.42 0.91 -14.96
CA SER A 23 19.83 1.18 -14.66
C SER A 23 20.12 1.16 -13.16
N LEU A 24 19.17 1.61 -12.33
CA LEU A 24 19.28 1.51 -10.87
C LEU A 24 19.24 0.05 -10.42
N LEU A 25 18.28 -0.73 -10.92
CA LEU A 25 18.13 -2.15 -10.59
C LEU A 25 19.37 -2.95 -11.00
N ALA A 26 19.98 -2.63 -12.14
CA ALA A 26 21.23 -3.26 -12.60
C ALA A 26 22.42 -3.02 -11.66
N THR A 27 22.39 -2.00 -10.79
CA THR A 27 23.44 -1.76 -9.78
C THR A 27 23.34 -2.71 -8.59
N ILE A 28 22.22 -3.41 -8.44
CA ILE A 28 21.93 -4.22 -7.26
C ILE A 28 22.51 -5.62 -7.47
N GLY A 29 23.41 -6.02 -6.57
CA GLY A 29 24.02 -7.35 -6.62
C GLY A 29 22.97 -8.47 -6.68
N GLY A 30 23.08 -9.33 -7.69
CA GLY A 30 22.16 -10.44 -7.93
C GLY A 30 20.90 -10.08 -8.72
N VAL A 31 20.70 -8.83 -9.11
CA VAL A 31 19.68 -8.42 -10.08
C VAL A 31 20.32 -8.37 -11.47
N VAL A 32 19.66 -8.96 -12.45
CA VAL A 32 20.11 -9.01 -13.85
C VAL A 32 19.06 -8.33 -14.71
N VAL A 33 19.49 -7.36 -15.51
CA VAL A 33 18.64 -6.64 -16.47
C VAL A 33 19.06 -7.04 -17.88
N SER A 34 18.13 -7.50 -18.70
CA SER A 34 18.33 -7.92 -20.08
C SER A 34 17.26 -7.29 -20.97
N GLY A 35 17.63 -6.27 -21.75
CA GLY A 35 16.67 -5.41 -22.43
C GLY A 35 15.76 -4.73 -21.40
N ASP A 36 14.45 -4.85 -21.60
CA ASP A 36 13.43 -4.30 -20.68
C ASP A 36 13.03 -5.28 -19.56
N LYS A 37 13.72 -6.42 -19.44
CA LYS A 37 13.40 -7.46 -18.47
C LYS A 37 14.36 -7.51 -17.30
N VAL A 38 13.82 -7.74 -16.10
CA VAL A 38 14.56 -7.93 -14.84
C VAL A 38 14.39 -9.36 -14.32
N SER A 39 15.48 -9.95 -13.84
CA SER A 39 15.48 -11.23 -13.11
C SER A 39 16.37 -11.15 -11.86
N ILE A 40 16.10 -12.00 -10.87
CA ILE A 40 16.92 -12.12 -9.65
C ILE A 40 17.67 -13.45 -9.71
N ARG A 41 19.00 -13.40 -9.65
CA ARG A 41 19.91 -14.58 -9.66
C ARG A 41 19.67 -15.56 -10.81
N ASN A 42 19.25 -15.06 -11.98
CA ASN A 42 18.82 -15.85 -13.15
C ASN A 42 17.67 -16.82 -12.88
N ASN A 43 16.90 -16.60 -11.82
CA ASN A 43 15.87 -17.53 -11.36
C ASN A 43 14.48 -17.20 -11.96
N GLY A 44 14.40 -16.96 -13.27
CA GLY A 44 13.14 -16.55 -13.92
C GLY A 44 12.69 -15.12 -13.59
N GLU A 45 11.46 -14.78 -13.97
CA GLU A 45 10.87 -13.45 -13.71
C GLU A 45 10.42 -13.35 -12.24
N PRO A 46 10.81 -12.28 -11.52
CA PRO A 46 10.41 -12.05 -10.13
C PRO A 46 8.98 -11.52 -10.08
N LEU A 47 8.36 -11.61 -8.91
CA LEU A 47 7.13 -10.84 -8.64
C LEU A 47 7.50 -9.36 -8.52
N ILE A 48 6.82 -8.51 -9.28
CA ILE A 48 7.01 -7.06 -9.21
C ILE A 48 5.73 -6.43 -8.66
N LEU A 49 5.86 -5.67 -7.58
CA LEU A 49 4.80 -4.91 -6.96
C LEU A 49 5.13 -3.42 -7.02
N VAL A 50 4.17 -2.59 -7.42
CA VAL A 50 4.26 -1.14 -7.33
C VAL A 50 3.08 -0.66 -6.50
N ASP A 51 3.34 -0.04 -5.34
CA ASP A 51 2.32 0.32 -4.35
C ASP A 51 1.33 -0.85 -4.08
N ASP A 52 1.87 -2.04 -3.81
CA ASP A 52 1.15 -3.32 -3.60
C ASP A 52 0.40 -3.88 -4.82
N VAL A 53 0.52 -3.26 -5.99
CA VAL A 53 -0.13 -3.72 -7.23
C VAL A 53 0.84 -4.53 -8.06
N GLN A 54 0.46 -5.75 -8.42
CA GLN A 54 1.29 -6.58 -9.30
C GLN A 54 1.36 -5.97 -10.71
N VAL A 55 2.58 -5.77 -11.21
CA VAL A 55 2.84 -5.31 -12.57
C VAL A 55 3.70 -6.30 -13.35
N GLU A 56 3.56 -6.24 -14.68
CA GLU A 56 4.41 -7.00 -15.59
C GLU A 56 5.78 -6.31 -15.76
N ASN A 57 6.81 -7.09 -16.09
CA ASN A 57 8.18 -6.60 -16.20
C ASN A 57 8.33 -5.41 -17.15
N ASP A 58 7.63 -5.47 -18.29
CA ASP A 58 7.69 -4.45 -19.33
C ASP A 58 7.25 -3.04 -18.83
N TYR A 59 6.46 -2.97 -17.76
CA TYR A 59 6.05 -1.69 -17.14
C TYR A 59 7.17 -1.00 -16.36
N LEU A 60 8.21 -1.72 -15.91
CA LEU A 60 9.32 -1.12 -15.16
C LEU A 60 10.03 -0.02 -15.95
N SER A 61 10.09 -0.16 -17.27
CA SER A 61 10.68 0.84 -18.18
C SER A 61 9.90 2.16 -18.23
N MET A 62 8.64 2.16 -17.77
CA MET A 62 7.75 3.32 -17.82
C MET A 62 7.81 4.21 -16.57
N PHE A 63 8.43 3.73 -15.48
CA PHE A 63 8.55 4.52 -14.25
C PHE A 63 9.73 5.48 -14.32
N GLU A 64 9.46 6.75 -14.00
CA GLU A 64 10.50 7.76 -13.83
C GLU A 64 11.13 7.64 -12.44
N ILE A 65 12.45 7.82 -12.38
CA ILE A 65 13.22 7.75 -11.12
C ILE A 65 12.74 8.77 -10.10
N ASP A 66 12.33 9.95 -10.55
CA ASP A 66 11.92 11.05 -9.68
C ASP A 66 10.61 10.74 -8.93
N ASP A 67 9.82 9.77 -9.41
CA ASP A 67 8.56 9.34 -8.81
C ASP A 67 8.73 8.25 -7.76
N LEU A 68 9.92 7.69 -7.59
CA LEU A 68 10.17 6.56 -6.70
C LEU A 68 10.51 7.05 -5.29
N ASP A 69 9.80 6.53 -4.29
CA ASP A 69 10.06 6.79 -2.88
C ASP A 69 10.99 5.74 -2.27
N GLU A 70 10.74 4.47 -2.55
CA GLU A 70 11.63 3.39 -2.11
C GLU A 70 11.57 2.18 -3.06
N ILE A 71 12.63 1.39 -3.06
CA ILE A 71 12.68 0.09 -3.72
C ILE A 71 13.18 -0.95 -2.72
N GLU A 72 12.38 -1.98 -2.49
CA GLU A 72 12.77 -3.15 -1.72
C GLU A 72 12.88 -4.38 -2.61
N ILE A 73 13.98 -5.13 -2.47
CA ILE A 73 14.22 -6.36 -3.20
C ILE A 73 14.42 -7.50 -2.22
N VAL A 74 13.51 -8.46 -2.28
CA VAL A 74 13.54 -9.71 -1.51
C VAL A 74 14.13 -10.79 -2.38
N LYS A 75 15.32 -11.28 -2.00
CA LYS A 75 16.07 -12.29 -2.78
C LYS A 75 16.08 -13.67 -2.13
N ASP A 76 15.62 -13.79 -0.89
CA ASP A 76 15.70 -15.01 -0.10
C ASP A 76 14.30 -15.57 0.22
N GLY A 77 14.21 -16.90 0.16
CA GLY A 77 12.99 -17.69 0.18
C GLY A 77 12.13 -17.46 1.42
N ALA A 78 12.75 -17.29 2.59
CA ALA A 78 12.04 -17.18 3.88
C ALA A 78 11.08 -15.97 3.96
N GLN A 79 11.46 -14.83 3.38
CA GLN A 79 10.58 -13.66 3.30
C GLN A 79 9.72 -13.65 2.03
N SER A 80 10.10 -14.41 1.00
CA SER A 80 9.25 -14.59 -0.17
C SER A 80 8.00 -15.45 0.10
N VAL A 81 7.99 -16.25 1.18
CA VAL A 81 6.88 -17.15 1.54
C VAL A 81 5.55 -16.41 1.64
N ILE A 82 5.55 -15.17 2.14
CA ILE A 82 4.33 -14.36 2.28
C ILE A 82 3.68 -14.03 0.92
N PHE A 83 4.46 -14.07 -0.16
CA PHE A 83 4.00 -13.84 -1.54
C PHE A 83 3.66 -15.15 -2.29
N GLY A 84 3.72 -16.29 -1.60
CA GLY A 84 3.37 -17.60 -2.15
C GLY A 84 4.27 -18.03 -3.33
N SER A 85 3.71 -18.84 -4.23
CA SER A 85 4.44 -19.37 -5.38
C SER A 85 4.93 -18.28 -6.35
N ARG A 86 4.28 -17.11 -6.38
CA ARG A 86 4.67 -15.98 -7.23
C ARG A 86 5.97 -15.32 -6.77
N GLY A 87 6.25 -15.34 -5.46
CA GLY A 87 7.50 -14.81 -4.91
C GLY A 87 8.69 -15.77 -4.99
N ALA A 88 8.51 -17.00 -5.50
CA ALA A 88 9.56 -18.03 -5.49
C ALA A 88 10.86 -17.62 -6.21
N ASN A 89 10.74 -16.71 -7.18
CA ASN A 89 11.84 -16.17 -7.97
C ASN A 89 12.42 -14.87 -7.40
N GLY A 90 11.96 -14.46 -6.22
CA GLY A 90 12.22 -13.16 -5.59
C GLY A 90 11.13 -12.15 -5.88
N VAL A 91 11.19 -11.03 -5.14
CA VAL A 91 10.20 -9.95 -5.20
C VAL A 91 10.91 -8.61 -5.32
N ILE A 92 10.40 -7.75 -6.19
CA ILE A 92 10.79 -6.34 -6.31
C ILE A 92 9.57 -5.51 -5.95
N MET A 93 9.66 -4.75 -4.87
CA MET A 93 8.62 -3.84 -4.42
C MET A 93 9.09 -2.41 -4.66
N ILE A 94 8.22 -1.60 -5.23
CA ILE A 94 8.47 -0.21 -5.57
C ILE A 94 7.36 0.62 -4.93
N THR A 95 7.74 1.55 -4.06
CA THR A 95 6.80 2.53 -3.50
C THR A 95 6.99 3.84 -4.26
N THR A 96 5.88 4.45 -4.68
CA THR A 96 5.91 5.74 -5.41
C THR A 96 5.59 6.91 -4.48
N LYS A 97 6.16 8.09 -4.76
CA LYS A 97 5.97 9.30 -3.94
C LYS A 97 4.53 9.82 -3.95
N GLN A 98 3.79 9.56 -5.04
CA GLN A 98 2.46 10.13 -5.30
C GLN A 98 1.36 9.09 -5.47
N GLY A 99 1.69 7.80 -5.31
CA GLY A 99 0.79 6.68 -5.55
C GLY A 99 0.70 6.27 -7.03
N PHE A 100 0.39 4.99 -7.24
CA PHE A 100 0.35 4.31 -8.52
C PHE A 100 -0.50 5.01 -9.58
N ASP A 101 -1.67 5.53 -9.20
CA ASP A 101 -2.56 6.25 -10.12
C ASP A 101 -1.91 7.51 -10.72
N GLN A 102 -1.11 8.24 -9.93
CA GLN A 102 -0.38 9.40 -10.43
C GLN A 102 0.74 8.99 -11.38
N ALA A 103 1.46 7.91 -11.04
CA ALA A 103 2.47 7.35 -11.93
C ALA A 103 1.85 6.94 -13.29
N LEU A 104 0.70 6.26 -13.28
CA LEU A 104 -0.03 5.89 -14.51
C LEU A 104 -0.47 7.09 -15.33
N ARG A 105 -0.93 8.18 -14.69
CA ARG A 105 -1.34 9.40 -15.39
C ARG A 105 -0.18 10.09 -16.11
N LYS A 106 1.03 10.04 -15.55
CA LYS A 106 2.24 10.57 -16.21
C LYS A 106 2.66 9.71 -17.40
N MET A 107 2.32 8.42 -17.39
CA MET A 107 2.55 7.51 -18.52
C MET A 107 1.56 7.74 -19.69
N GLU A 108 0.55 8.61 -19.56
CA GLU A 108 -0.38 8.94 -20.65
C GLU A 108 0.39 9.55 -21.84
N ARG A 109 0.61 8.76 -22.90
CA ARG A 109 1.06 9.28 -24.20
C ARG A 109 -0.15 9.81 -24.95
N PHE A 110 0.03 10.89 -25.72
CA PHE A 110 -1.04 11.42 -26.59
C PHE A 110 -1.74 10.27 -27.35
N ASN A 111 -3.06 10.13 -27.16
CA ASN A 111 -3.95 9.13 -27.76
C ASN A 111 -3.90 7.69 -27.22
N ILE A 112 -3.14 7.36 -26.16
CA ILE A 112 -3.19 6.04 -25.50
C ILE A 112 -3.35 6.24 -23.98
N LYS A 113 -4.45 5.76 -23.43
CA LYS A 113 -4.69 5.75 -21.98
C LYS A 113 -4.46 4.34 -21.43
N PRO A 114 -3.36 4.08 -20.71
CA PRO A 114 -3.19 2.82 -20.01
C PRO A 114 -4.28 2.72 -18.92
N ILE A 115 -5.06 1.64 -18.95
CA ILE A 115 -6.01 1.31 -17.90
C ILE A 115 -5.51 0.04 -17.21
N MET A 116 -5.17 0.14 -15.93
CA MET A 116 -4.79 -0.99 -15.11
C MET A 116 -5.79 -1.13 -13.96
N PRO A 117 -6.88 -1.89 -14.14
CA PRO A 117 -7.80 -2.14 -13.03
C PRO A 117 -7.04 -2.90 -11.94
N PHE A 118 -7.13 -2.45 -10.69
CA PHE A 118 -6.49 -3.06 -9.50
C PHE A 118 -6.94 -4.50 -9.16
N GLY A 119 -7.59 -5.18 -10.12
CA GLY A 119 -8.22 -6.47 -9.94
C GLY A 119 -9.42 -6.41 -9.00
N TYR A 120 -9.89 -7.60 -8.62
CA TYR A 120 -10.87 -7.75 -7.55
C TYR A 120 -10.15 -7.62 -6.21
N GLN A 121 -10.28 -6.47 -5.55
CA GLN A 121 -9.88 -6.36 -4.15
C GLN A 121 -10.99 -6.96 -3.30
N SER A 122 -10.72 -8.12 -2.68
CA SER A 122 -11.62 -8.65 -1.67
C SER A 122 -11.80 -7.58 -0.59
N PRO A 123 -13.03 -7.18 -0.24
CA PRO A 123 -13.26 -6.23 0.85
C PRO A 123 -12.54 -6.75 2.09
N LYS A 124 -11.49 -6.04 2.51
CA LYS A 124 -10.82 -6.36 3.77
C LYS A 124 -11.73 -5.81 4.85
N GLU A 125 -12.37 -6.68 5.62
CA GLU A 125 -13.11 -6.24 6.80
C GLU A 125 -12.13 -5.55 7.75
N PHE A 126 -12.46 -4.32 8.12
CA PHE A 126 -11.66 -3.58 9.08
C PHE A 126 -11.82 -4.25 10.45
N TYR A 127 -10.70 -4.64 11.05
CA TYR A 127 -10.70 -5.23 12.38
C TYR A 127 -11.10 -4.18 13.42
N SER A 128 -12.33 -4.32 13.94
CA SER A 128 -12.80 -3.62 15.14
C SER A 128 -12.76 -4.60 16.30
N PRO A 129 -11.80 -4.50 17.23
CA PRO A 129 -11.76 -5.38 18.40
C PRO A 129 -13.05 -5.22 19.19
N VAL A 130 -13.54 -6.35 19.67
CA VAL A 130 -14.72 -6.46 20.51
C VAL A 130 -14.21 -6.73 21.91
N TYR A 131 -14.18 -5.70 22.76
CA TYR A 131 -13.81 -5.87 24.17
C TYR A 131 -15.05 -6.33 24.95
N GLU A 132 -15.38 -7.61 24.85
CA GLU A 132 -16.59 -8.19 25.45
C GLU A 132 -16.34 -8.68 26.88
N THR A 133 -15.11 -9.09 27.20
CA THR A 133 -14.80 -9.65 28.53
C THR A 133 -13.99 -8.70 29.42
N PRO A 134 -14.20 -8.71 30.75
CA PRO A 134 -13.38 -7.96 31.69
C PRO A 134 -11.87 -8.29 31.63
N GLU A 135 -11.53 -9.51 31.21
CA GLU A 135 -10.14 -9.94 31.01
C GLU A 135 -9.51 -9.28 29.78
N GLU A 136 -10.23 -9.18 28.66
CA GLU A 136 -9.80 -8.47 27.45
C GLU A 136 -9.66 -6.95 27.67
N MET A 137 -10.52 -6.36 28.50
CA MET A 137 -10.41 -4.96 28.92
C MET A 137 -9.21 -4.69 29.83
N SER A 138 -8.65 -5.73 30.46
CA SER A 138 -7.50 -5.63 31.39
C SER A 138 -6.14 -5.90 30.73
N ASN A 139 -6.13 -6.23 29.43
CA ASN A 139 -4.89 -6.47 28.70
C ASN A 139 -4.08 -5.17 28.59
N ASN A 140 -2.91 -5.13 29.23
CA ASN A 140 -1.96 -4.01 29.24
C ASN A 140 -1.23 -3.78 27.90
N VAL A 141 -1.79 -4.22 26.76
CA VAL A 141 -1.21 -3.94 25.44
C VAL A 141 -1.81 -2.63 24.94
N PRO A 142 -1.03 -1.54 24.82
CA PRO A 142 -1.55 -0.26 24.35
C PRO A 142 -2.12 -0.38 22.94
N ASP A 143 -3.36 0.05 22.72
CA ASP A 143 -3.94 0.15 21.38
C ASP A 143 -3.46 1.44 20.69
N LEU A 144 -2.44 1.29 19.83
CA LEU A 144 -1.80 2.39 19.11
C LEU A 144 -2.43 2.68 17.73
N ARG A 145 -3.62 2.13 17.44
CA ARG A 145 -4.25 2.32 16.13
C ARG A 145 -4.73 3.76 15.94
N THR A 146 -4.46 4.32 14.77
CA THR A 146 -4.92 5.66 14.37
C THR A 146 -6.38 5.66 13.90
N THR A 147 -6.86 4.53 13.39
CA THR A 147 -8.27 4.30 13.04
C THR A 147 -8.85 3.31 14.04
N ILE A 148 -9.84 3.73 14.82
CA ILE A 148 -10.47 2.89 15.86
C ILE A 148 -11.79 2.26 15.40
N TYR A 149 -12.42 2.84 14.37
CA TYR A 149 -13.68 2.37 13.82
C TYR A 149 -13.76 2.67 12.33
N TRP A 150 -14.26 1.69 11.56
CA TRP A 150 -14.60 1.87 10.15
C TRP A 150 -15.75 0.93 9.79
N ASN A 151 -16.80 1.47 9.16
CA ASN A 151 -17.94 0.69 8.71
C ASN A 151 -18.41 1.23 7.34
N PRO A 152 -18.24 0.44 6.25
CA PRO A 152 -18.60 0.88 4.91
C PRO A 152 -20.09 0.71 4.61
N ASN A 153 -20.83 -0.01 5.46
CA ASN A 153 -22.23 -0.37 5.21
C ASN A 153 -23.13 0.19 6.32
N VAL A 154 -23.18 1.52 6.38
CA VAL A 154 -24.03 2.24 7.33
C VAL A 154 -25.48 2.24 6.79
N LYS A 155 -26.36 1.50 7.47
CA LYS A 155 -27.79 1.50 7.15
C LYS A 155 -28.45 2.74 7.71
N ILE A 156 -29.06 3.54 6.84
CA ILE A 156 -29.83 4.72 7.22
C ILE A 156 -31.31 4.31 7.31
N VAL A 157 -31.92 4.56 8.47
CA VAL A 157 -33.35 4.35 8.71
C VAL A 157 -33.95 5.70 9.12
N ASP A 158 -34.99 6.15 8.42
CA ASP A 158 -35.65 7.44 8.66
C ASP A 158 -34.70 8.64 8.68
N GLY A 159 -33.71 8.64 7.77
CA GLY A 159 -32.73 9.73 7.65
C GLY A 159 -31.70 9.79 8.77
N LYS A 160 -31.65 8.78 9.65
CA LYS A 160 -30.68 8.68 10.75
C LYS A 160 -29.87 7.40 10.64
N ALA A 161 -28.62 7.50 11.04
CA ALA A 161 -27.74 6.37 11.26
C ALA A 161 -27.12 6.48 12.64
N THR A 162 -27.05 5.36 13.35
CA THR A 162 -26.42 5.26 14.67
C THR A 162 -25.32 4.22 14.59
N THR A 163 -24.15 4.56 15.15
CA THR A 163 -23.03 3.63 15.28
C THR A 163 -22.42 3.72 16.67
N ASN A 164 -21.82 2.62 17.12
CA ASN A 164 -21.10 2.51 18.38
C ASN A 164 -19.70 1.97 18.10
N PHE A 165 -18.72 2.48 18.85
CA PHE A 165 -17.33 2.04 18.75
C PHE A 165 -16.64 2.21 20.10
N TYR A 166 -15.55 1.47 20.29
CA TYR A 166 -14.70 1.59 21.47
C TYR A 166 -13.66 2.68 21.25
N THR A 167 -13.43 3.50 22.27
CA THR A 167 -12.39 4.54 22.27
C THR A 167 -11.06 3.97 22.72
N ALA A 168 -9.95 4.54 22.27
CA ALA A 168 -8.62 4.28 22.85
C ALA A 168 -8.56 4.68 24.33
N ASP A 169 -7.69 4.03 25.10
CA ASP A 169 -7.59 4.17 26.57
C ASP A 169 -7.19 5.57 27.03
N ASP A 170 -6.35 6.25 26.26
CA ASP A 170 -5.87 7.58 26.56
C ASP A 170 -6.90 8.67 26.23
N SER A 171 -6.84 9.79 26.97
CA SER A 171 -7.61 10.98 26.65
C SER A 171 -7.08 11.60 25.37
N THR A 172 -7.86 11.49 24.30
CA THR A 172 -7.48 11.99 22.98
C THR A 172 -8.69 12.55 22.24
N THR A 173 -8.40 13.18 21.12
CA THR A 173 -9.38 13.78 20.22
C THR A 173 -9.48 12.92 18.96
N TYR A 174 -10.69 12.50 18.61
CA TYR A 174 -10.95 11.68 17.44
C TYR A 174 -11.54 12.53 16.32
N SER A 175 -11.06 12.34 15.10
CA SER A 175 -11.74 12.82 13.90
C SER A 175 -12.77 11.77 13.47
N VAL A 176 -14.01 12.19 13.30
CA VAL A 176 -15.08 11.40 12.69
C VAL A 176 -15.21 11.87 11.26
N ILE A 177 -15.01 10.97 10.30
CA ILE A 177 -15.15 11.26 8.87
C ILE A 177 -16.28 10.39 8.34
N ILE A 178 -17.22 10.99 7.62
CA ILE A 178 -18.33 10.33 6.96
C ILE A 178 -18.24 10.64 5.48
N GLU A 179 -18.12 9.61 4.67
CA GLU A 179 -18.09 9.69 3.20
C GLU A 179 -19.17 8.77 2.63
N GLY A 180 -19.79 9.17 1.53
CA GLY A 180 -20.82 8.37 0.90
C GLY A 180 -21.33 8.94 -0.40
N ILE A 181 -22.34 8.28 -0.94
CA ILE A 181 -23.05 8.69 -2.15
C ILE A 181 -24.55 8.57 -1.92
N THR A 182 -25.31 9.56 -2.35
CA THR A 182 -26.78 9.53 -2.33
C THR A 182 -27.32 8.63 -3.44
N ASP A 183 -28.61 8.31 -3.37
CA ASP A 183 -29.35 7.57 -4.39
C ASP A 183 -29.37 8.27 -5.76
N ASP A 184 -29.29 9.61 -5.79
CA ASP A 184 -29.13 10.41 -7.01
C ASP A 184 -27.65 10.59 -7.45
N GLY A 185 -26.71 9.92 -6.80
CA GLY A 185 -25.31 9.86 -7.20
C GLY A 185 -24.44 11.04 -6.73
N LYS A 186 -24.92 11.87 -5.80
CA LYS A 186 -24.13 12.98 -5.25
C LYS A 186 -23.22 12.50 -4.12
N LEU A 187 -21.97 12.96 -4.14
CA LEU A 187 -21.02 12.67 -3.08
C LEU A 187 -21.37 13.46 -1.81
N ILE A 188 -21.29 12.78 -0.66
CA ILE A 188 -21.40 13.39 0.67
C ILE A 188 -20.08 13.25 1.41
N TYR A 189 -19.68 14.32 2.09
CA TYR A 189 -18.49 14.37 2.96
C TYR A 189 -18.84 15.18 4.21
N ALA A 190 -18.55 14.64 5.38
CA ALA A 190 -18.60 15.36 6.65
C ALA A 190 -17.41 14.98 7.52
N LYS A 191 -16.84 15.97 8.22
CA LYS A 191 -15.77 15.76 9.18
C LYS A 191 -16.09 16.49 10.47
N GLU A 192 -16.12 15.74 11.55
CA GLU A 192 -16.36 16.23 12.90
C GLU A 192 -15.23 15.81 13.82
N THR A 193 -15.15 16.46 14.98
CA THR A 193 -14.13 16.16 15.98
C THR A 193 -14.79 15.95 17.33
N ILE A 194 -14.48 14.83 17.97
CA ILE A 194 -14.99 14.48 19.30
C ILE A 194 -13.82 14.32 20.27
N ALA A 195 -13.91 14.96 21.43
CA ALA A 195 -12.90 14.84 22.47
C ALA A 195 -13.38 13.84 23.52
N ARG A 196 -12.51 12.89 23.92
CA ARG A 196 -12.72 12.08 25.12
C ARG A 196 -11.94 12.72 26.26
N THR A 197 -12.64 13.42 27.13
CA THR A 197 -12.15 13.82 28.45
C THR A 197 -12.50 12.72 29.46
N LYS A 198 -11.51 12.32 30.28
CA LYS A 198 -11.68 11.35 31.36
C LYS A 198 -12.61 11.87 32.45
#